data_AF-A0A9D9V5I6-F1
#
_entry.id   AF-A0A9D9V5I6-F1
#
_cell.length_a   1.000
_cell.length_b   1.000
_cell.length_c   1.000
_cell.angle_alpha   90.00
_cell.angle_beta   90.00
_cell.angle_gamma   90.00
#
_symmetry.space_group_name_H-M   'P 1'
#
loop_
_entity.id
_entity.type
_entity.pdbx_description
1 polymer ?
#
loop_
_entity_poly.entity_id
_entity_poly.type
_entity_poly.pdbx_seq_one_letter_code
_entity_poly.pdbx_strand_id
1 'polypeptide(L)'
;MKNIFGTFFVKNALGRQGEDIAVSFLRRLGYVVVARNVVNPRGKRLGEIDIVVMDGDCLVFAEVKTRTSRDIPLGLSIQKEKLHRLNKIGEWYIKQADLGGRNYRFDLVGVLLLPGKKPEITHVQSIFL
;
A
#
# COMPACT_ATOMS: atom_id res chain seq x y z
N MET A 1 -22.35 23.06 -2.12
CA MET A 1 -21.78 22.98 -0.75
C MET A 1 -20.75 21.86 -0.74
N LYS A 2 -19.60 22.11 -0.11
CA LYS A 2 -18.42 21.23 -0.10
C LYS A 2 -18.70 20.00 0.79
N ASN A 3 -18.66 18.80 0.22
CA ASN A 3 -18.61 17.57 1.01
C ASN A 3 -17.17 17.38 1.51
N ILE A 4 -17.00 17.57 2.82
CA ILE A 4 -15.71 17.67 3.56
C ILE A 4 -15.27 16.30 4.14
N PHE A 5 -15.94 15.21 3.82
CA PHE A 5 -15.53 13.88 4.27
C PHE A 5 -14.88 13.12 3.12
N GLY A 6 -13.55 13.06 3.13
CA GLY A 6 -12.77 12.09 2.34
C GLY A 6 -13.26 10.69 2.71
N THR A 7 -14.16 10.17 1.89
CA THR A 7 -14.81 8.89 2.11
C THR A 7 -13.75 7.81 1.94
N PHE A 8 -13.47 7.05 3.01
CA PHE A 8 -12.74 5.78 2.90
C PHE A 8 -13.62 4.84 2.07
N PHE A 9 -13.31 4.67 0.79
CA PHE A 9 -14.08 3.84 -0.11
C PHE A 9 -13.62 2.37 -0.06
N VAL A 10 -14.56 1.47 -0.31
CA VAL A 10 -14.34 0.19 -0.99
C VAL A 10 -13.32 0.39 -2.14
N LYS A 11 -12.46 -0.57 -2.48
CA LYS A 11 -11.49 -0.40 -3.59
C LYS A 11 -12.22 -0.19 -4.93
N ASN A 12 -12.50 1.06 -5.25
CA ASN A 12 -13.12 1.51 -6.50
C ASN A 12 -12.08 1.46 -7.63
N ALA A 13 -12.52 1.62 -8.89
CA ALA A 13 -11.65 1.56 -10.07
C ALA A 13 -10.39 2.45 -9.96
N LEU A 14 -10.52 3.63 -9.32
CA LEU A 14 -9.41 4.54 -9.05
C LEU A 14 -8.33 3.90 -8.17
N GLY A 15 -8.71 3.18 -7.11
CA GLY A 15 -7.76 2.49 -6.24
C GLY A 15 -6.99 1.40 -6.97
N ARG A 16 -7.68 0.62 -7.81
CA ARG A 16 -7.03 -0.41 -8.65
C ARG A 16 -6.05 0.19 -9.65
N GLN A 17 -6.44 1.28 -10.30
CA GLN A 17 -5.55 2.01 -11.22
C GLN A 17 -4.28 2.48 -10.50
N GLY A 18 -4.41 3.03 -9.29
CA GLY A 18 -3.25 3.43 -8.51
C GLY A 18 -2.35 2.27 -8.11
N GLU A 19 -2.92 1.12 -7.73
CA GLU A 19 -2.13 -0.08 -7.46
C GLU A 19 -1.39 -0.60 -8.69
N ASP A 20 -2.01 -0.59 -9.87
CA ASP A 20 -1.36 -1.01 -11.12
C ASP A 20 -0.16 -0.12 -11.45
N ILE A 21 -0.31 1.19 -11.22
CA ILE A 21 0.76 2.18 -11.40
C ILE A 21 1.86 1.96 -10.36
N ALA A 22 1.51 1.73 -9.10
CA ALA A 22 2.45 1.46 -8.01
C ALA A 22 3.26 0.18 -8.28
N VAL A 23 2.60 -0.91 -8.71
CA VAL A 23 3.26 -2.16 -9.12
C VAL A 23 4.23 -1.92 -10.26
N SER A 24 3.80 -1.19 -11.29
CA SER A 24 4.65 -0.88 -12.44
C SER A 24 5.87 -0.05 -12.04
N PHE A 25 5.70 0.87 -11.10
CA PHE A 25 6.78 1.68 -10.53
C PHE A 25 7.77 0.84 -9.72
N LEU A 26 7.28 0.03 -8.77
CA LEU A 26 8.12 -0.83 -7.94
C LEU A 26 8.94 -1.82 -8.79
N ARG A 27 8.32 -2.41 -9.82
CA ARG A 27 9.03 -3.26 -10.78
C ARG A 27 10.17 -2.54 -11.49
N ARG A 28 9.97 -1.28 -11.90
CA ARG A 28 11.04 -0.47 -12.53
C ARG A 28 12.18 -0.15 -11.56
N LEU A 29 11.91 -0.13 -10.26
CA LEU A 29 12.94 0.01 -9.23
C LEU A 29 13.65 -1.31 -8.89
N GLY A 30 13.30 -2.43 -9.55
CA GLY A 30 13.93 -3.73 -9.32
C GLY A 30 13.21 -4.63 -8.31
N TYR A 31 12.06 -4.20 -7.78
CA TYR A 31 11.30 -5.01 -6.83
C TYR A 31 10.58 -6.16 -7.54
N VAL A 32 10.56 -7.33 -6.90
CA VAL A 32 9.82 -8.51 -7.38
C VAL A 32 8.44 -8.54 -6.75
N VAL A 33 7.38 -8.54 -7.56
CA VAL A 33 6.00 -8.60 -7.04
C VAL A 33 5.66 -10.03 -6.63
N VAL A 34 5.29 -10.20 -5.37
CA VAL A 34 4.91 -11.49 -4.78
C VAL A 34 3.40 -11.65 -4.77
N ALA A 35 2.69 -10.64 -4.28
CA ALA A 35 1.23 -10.68 -4.17
C ALA A 35 0.62 -9.28 -4.24
N ARG A 36 -0.69 -9.22 -4.47
CA ARG A 36 -1.49 -8.00 -4.45
C ARG A 36 -2.81 -8.29 -3.76
N ASN A 37 -3.42 -7.27 -3.16
CA ASN A 37 -4.75 -7.36 -2.55
C ASN A 37 -4.87 -8.51 -1.52
N VAL A 38 -3.88 -8.65 -0.64
CA VAL A 38 -3.81 -9.73 0.34
C VAL A 38 -4.81 -9.46 1.47
N VAL A 39 -5.63 -10.46 1.75
CA VAL A 39 -6.55 -10.54 2.90
C VAL A 39 -6.46 -11.92 3.49
N ASN A 40 -6.91 -12.08 4.74
CA ASN A 40 -6.99 -13.42 5.32
C ASN A 40 -8.27 -14.16 4.84
N PRO A 41 -8.40 -15.49 5.06
CA PRO A 41 -9.58 -16.26 4.67
C PRO A 41 -10.89 -15.81 5.32
N ARG A 42 -10.82 -15.03 6.41
CA ARG A 42 -11.98 -14.44 7.11
C ARG A 42 -12.29 -13.02 6.61
N GLY A 43 -11.65 -12.58 5.53
CA GLY A 43 -11.84 -11.28 4.90
C GLY A 43 -10.94 -10.17 5.48
N LYS A 44 -11.45 -8.93 5.46
CA LYS A 44 -10.66 -7.72 5.75
C LYS A 44 -10.55 -7.34 7.23
N ARG A 45 -11.21 -8.09 8.12
CA ARG A 45 -11.33 -7.71 9.54
C ARG A 45 -9.97 -7.64 10.25
N LEU A 46 -9.04 -8.54 9.89
CA LEU A 46 -7.69 -8.54 10.41
C LEU A 46 -6.85 -7.40 9.83
N GLY A 47 -7.05 -7.13 8.54
CA GLY A 47 -6.35 -6.13 7.76
C GLY A 47 -6.35 -6.53 6.29
N GLU A 48 -5.76 -5.67 5.47
CA GLU A 48 -5.46 -5.94 4.06
C GLU A 48 -4.10 -5.34 3.73
N ILE A 49 -3.37 -5.95 2.78
CA ILE A 49 -2.13 -5.42 2.24
C ILE A 49 -2.34 -5.20 0.74
N ASP A 50 -2.04 -4.01 0.24
CA ASP A 50 -2.25 -3.68 -1.16
C ASP A 50 -1.27 -4.43 -2.06
N ILE A 51 0.02 -4.39 -1.74
CA ILE A 51 1.09 -5.00 -2.52
C ILE A 51 2.10 -5.65 -1.58
N VAL A 52 2.53 -6.87 -1.94
CA VAL A 52 3.68 -7.55 -1.33
C VAL A 52 4.76 -7.70 -2.40
N VAL A 53 5.95 -7.21 -2.12
CA VAL A 53 7.10 -7.28 -3.02
C VAL A 53 8.36 -7.73 -2.27
N MET A 54 9.35 -8.22 -3.00
CA MET A 54 10.71 -8.44 -2.49
C MET A 54 11.63 -7.30 -2.96
N ASP A 55 12.41 -6.78 -2.03
CA ASP A 55 13.56 -5.89 -2.25
C ASP A 55 14.83 -6.64 -1.84
N GLY A 56 15.46 -7.33 -2.79
CA GLY A 56 16.46 -8.35 -2.48
C GLY A 56 15.86 -9.43 -1.56
N ASP A 57 16.45 -9.59 -0.37
CA ASP A 57 15.96 -10.54 0.65
C ASP A 57 14.91 -9.97 1.60
N CYS A 58 14.61 -8.67 1.51
CA CYS A 58 13.64 -7.99 2.35
C CYS A 58 12.22 -8.14 1.81
N LEU A 59 11.28 -8.61 2.63
CA LEU A 59 9.86 -8.64 2.30
C LEU A 59 9.25 -7.27 2.57
N VAL A 60 8.61 -6.66 1.58
CA VAL A 60 8.05 -5.32 1.70
C VAL A 60 6.54 -5.36 1.53
N PHE A 61 5.85 -4.86 2.53
CA PHE A 61 4.40 -4.62 2.51
C PHE A 61 4.16 -3.17 2.13
N ALA A 62 3.70 -2.92 0.90
CA ALA A 62 3.45 -1.58 0.40
C ALA A 62 1.96 -1.24 0.44
N GLU A 63 1.61 -0.17 1.16
CA GLU A 63 0.28 0.46 1.13
C GLU A 63 0.24 1.50 0.00
N VAL A 64 -0.86 1.54 -0.75
CA VAL A 64 -1.03 2.45 -1.89
C VAL A 64 -2.08 3.52 -1.58
N LYS A 65 -1.69 4.79 -1.70
CA LYS A 65 -2.61 5.93 -1.56
C LYS A 65 -2.76 6.64 -2.91
N THR A 66 -3.95 6.53 -3.50
CA THR A 66 -4.26 7.15 -4.80
C THR A 66 -5.06 8.44 -4.61
N ARG A 67 -4.71 9.47 -5.39
CA ARG A 67 -5.39 10.78 -5.33
C ARG A 67 -5.51 11.43 -6.69
N THR A 68 -6.47 12.35 -6.80
CA THR A 68 -6.76 13.12 -8.02
C THR A 68 -6.64 14.62 -7.84
N SER A 69 -6.21 15.10 -6.66
CA SER A 69 -5.92 16.52 -6.41
C SER A 69 -4.79 16.68 -5.37
N ARG A 70 -4.22 17.89 -5.31
CA ARG A 70 -3.17 18.28 -4.35
C ARG A 70 -3.69 18.89 -3.05
N ASP A 71 -5.00 19.11 -2.96
CA ASP A 71 -5.63 19.86 -1.86
C ASP A 71 -5.48 19.17 -0.51
N ILE A 72 -5.20 17.87 -0.53
CA ILE A 72 -4.93 17.06 0.65
C ILE A 72 -3.45 16.69 0.59
N PRO A 73 -2.62 17.03 1.59
CA PRO A 73 -1.24 16.55 1.69
C PRO A 73 -1.20 15.03 1.79
N LEU A 74 -0.24 14.36 1.13
CA LEU A 74 -0.09 12.91 1.28
C LEU A 74 0.22 12.68 2.75
N GLY A 75 -0.76 12.16 3.49
CA GLY A 75 -0.57 11.84 4.89
C GLY A 75 0.49 10.75 4.92
N LEU A 76 1.74 11.14 5.18
CA LEU A 76 2.88 10.24 5.30
C LEU A 76 2.71 9.34 6.53
N SER A 77 2.01 9.86 7.54
CA SER A 77 1.60 9.09 8.70
C SER A 77 0.41 8.18 8.36
N ILE A 78 0.54 6.91 8.73
CA ILE A 78 -0.58 5.97 8.78
C ILE A 78 -1.23 6.09 10.17
N GLN A 79 -2.56 6.19 10.19
CA GLN A 79 -3.33 6.23 11.44
C GLN A 79 -3.03 4.99 12.30
N LYS A 80 -2.94 5.15 13.62
CA LYS A 80 -2.56 4.07 14.56
C LYS A 80 -3.40 2.80 14.39
N GLU A 81 -4.67 2.94 14.06
CA GLU A 81 -5.60 1.83 13.84
C GLU A 81 -5.24 1.05 12.57
N LYS A 82 -4.83 1.77 11.51
CA LYS A 82 -4.38 1.17 10.25
C LYS A 82 -3.00 0.54 10.42
N LEU A 83 -2.11 1.12 11.23
CA LEU A 83 -0.83 0.51 11.63
C LEU A 83 -1.06 -0.85 12.28
N HIS A 84 -1.94 -0.89 13.29
CA HIS A 84 -2.26 -2.12 14.02
C HIS A 84 -2.79 -3.22 13.10
N ARG A 85 -3.65 -2.85 12.15
CA ARG A 85 -4.17 -3.79 11.15
C ARG A 85 -3.08 -4.26 10.19
N LEU A 86 -2.21 -3.38 9.71
CA LEU A 86 -1.11 -3.72 8.82
C LEU A 86 -0.11 -4.68 9.50
N ASN A 87 0.23 -4.45 10.76
CA ASN A 87 1.06 -5.36 11.54
C ASN A 87 0.41 -6.75 11.65
N LYS A 88 -0.87 -6.81 12.04
CA LYS A 88 -1.60 -8.08 12.19
C LYS A 88 -1.70 -8.89 10.90
N ILE A 89 -2.01 -8.24 9.78
CA ILE A 89 -2.10 -8.94 8.49
C ILE A 89 -0.71 -9.32 7.96
N GLY A 90 0.33 -8.51 8.22
CA GLY A 90 1.72 -8.80 7.89
C GLY A 90 2.25 -10.02 8.64
N GLU A 91 2.08 -10.07 9.96
CA GLU A 91 2.43 -11.23 10.80
C GLU A 91 1.71 -12.49 10.33
N TRP A 92 0.40 -12.39 10.05
CA TRP A 92 -0.36 -13.51 9.51
C TRP A 92 0.21 -13.98 8.17
N TYR A 93 0.53 -13.06 7.26
CA TYR A 93 1.09 -13.39 5.95
C TYR A 93 2.44 -14.10 6.06
N ILE A 94 3.36 -13.56 6.88
CA ILE A 94 4.68 -14.16 7.13
C ILE A 94 4.53 -15.59 7.64
N LYS A 95 3.61 -15.81 8.59
CA LYS A 95 3.33 -17.14 9.14
C LYS A 95 2.76 -18.10 8.10
N GLN A 96 1.89 -17.63 7.20
CA GLN A 96 1.31 -18.50 6.16
C GLN A 96 2.28 -18.82 5.03
N ALA A 97 3.17 -17.89 4.70
CA ALA A 97 4.14 -18.05 3.62
C ALA A 97 5.43 -18.77 4.07
N ASP A 98 5.49 -19.21 5.34
CA ASP A 98 6.69 -19.79 5.98
C ASP A 98 7.95 -18.92 5.82
N LEU A 99 7.78 -17.60 5.88
CA LEU A 99 8.85 -16.61 5.70
C LEU A 99 9.48 -16.19 7.04
N GLY A 100 9.47 -17.09 8.02
CA GLY A 100 10.05 -16.85 9.34
C GLY A 100 11.53 -16.43 9.24
N GLY A 101 11.92 -15.40 10.00
CA GLY A 101 13.30 -14.93 10.08
C GLY A 101 13.76 -13.98 8.96
N ARG A 102 12.91 -13.68 7.96
CA ARG A 102 13.22 -12.63 6.97
C ARG A 102 12.99 -11.24 7.55
N ASN A 103 13.87 -10.30 7.19
CA ASN A 103 13.62 -8.89 7.39
C ASN A 103 12.39 -8.46 6.58
N TYR A 104 11.53 -7.67 7.20
CA TYR A 104 10.42 -7.04 6.51
C TYR A 104 10.30 -5.58 6.90
N ARG A 105 9.70 -4.80 5.99
CA ARG A 105 9.32 -3.41 6.26
C ARG A 105 7.99 -3.08 5.63
N PHE A 106 7.44 -1.94 6.05
CA PHE A 106 6.27 -1.36 5.43
C PHE A 106 6.67 -0.10 4.68
N ASP A 107 6.14 0.03 3.48
CA ASP A 107 6.37 1.16 2.59
C ASP A 107 5.03 1.84 2.27
N LEU A 108 5.06 3.12 1.92
CA LEU A 108 3.94 3.85 1.34
C LEU A 108 4.26 4.23 -0.10
N VAL A 109 3.35 3.92 -1.02
CA VAL A 109 3.38 4.42 -2.39
C VAL A 109 2.21 5.37 -2.60
N GLY A 110 2.51 6.66 -2.71
CA GLY A 110 1.57 7.69 -3.12
C GLY A 110 1.50 7.77 -4.64
N VAL A 111 0.30 7.76 -5.20
CA VAL A 111 0.04 7.93 -6.64
C VAL A 111 -0.91 9.11 -6.83
N LEU A 112 -0.42 10.17 -7.47
CA LEU A 112 -1.21 11.35 -7.83
C LEU A 112 -1.53 11.33 -9.33
N LEU A 113 -2.82 11.33 -9.64
CA LEU A 113 -3.38 11.26 -10.98
C LEU A 113 -4.09 12.57 -11.32
N LEU A 114 -3.43 13.43 -12.08
CA LEU A 114 -4.02 14.68 -12.54
C LEU A 114 -4.47 14.56 -14.00
N PRO A 115 -5.62 15.16 -14.38
CA PRO A 115 -6.10 15.14 -15.75
C PRO A 115 -5.03 15.63 -16.75
N GLY A 116 -4.78 14.84 -17.80
CA GLY A 116 -3.82 15.19 -18.86
C GLY A 116 -2.35 15.21 -18.43
N LYS A 117 -2.01 14.70 -17.24
CA LYS A 117 -0.64 14.63 -16.74
C LYS A 117 -0.21 13.18 -16.55
N LYS A 118 1.11 12.94 -16.60
CA LYS A 118 1.69 11.66 -16.19
C LYS A 118 1.47 11.48 -14.68
N PRO A 119 1.30 10.24 -14.19
CA PRO A 119 1.22 9.97 -12.76
C PRO A 119 2.47 10.47 -12.04
N GLU A 120 2.26 11.20 -10.94
CA GLU A 120 3.30 11.57 -10.00
C GLU A 120 3.33 10.52 -8.88
N ILE A 121 4.51 9.98 -8.59
CA ILE A 121 4.68 8.86 -7.65
C ILE A 121 5.63 9.28 -6.54
N THR A 122 5.25 9.01 -5.30
CA THR A 122 6.09 9.15 -4.11
C THR A 122 6.22 7.79 -3.46
N HIS A 123 7.44 7.35 -3.18
CA HIS A 123 7.70 6.11 -2.46
C HIS A 123 8.47 6.44 -1.20
N VAL A 124 7.86 6.12 -0.06
CA VAL A 124 8.47 6.27 1.26
C VAL A 124 8.71 4.88 1.81
N GLN A 125 9.96 4.55 2.05
CA GLN A 125 10.36 3.30 2.66
C GLN A 125 10.29 3.39 4.18
N SER A 126 10.06 2.25 4.83
CA SER A 126 10.12 2.13 6.29
C SER A 126 9.28 3.20 7.00
N ILE A 127 8.00 3.28 6.63
CA ILE A 127 7.07 4.26 7.20
C ILE A 127 6.77 4.01 8.68
N PHE A 128 7.30 2.92 9.25
CA PHE A 128 7.32 2.62 10.67
C PHE A 128 8.78 2.47 11.11
N LEU A 129 9.13 3.24 12.14
CA LEU A 129 10.23 2.98 13.08
C LEU A 129 9.61 2.91 14.47
#